data_AF-A0A7Y0H3Z1-F1
#
_entry.id   AF-A0A7Y0H3Z1-F1
#
_cell.length_a   1.000
_cell.length_b   1.000
_cell.length_c   1.000
_cell.angle_alpha   90.00
_cell.angle_beta   90.00
_cell.angle_gamma   90.00
#
_symmetry.space_group_name_H-M   'P 1'
#
loop_
_entity.id
_entity.type
_entity.pdbx_description
1 polymer ?
#
loop_
_entity_poly.entity_id
_entity_poly.type
_entity_poly.pdbx_seq_one_letter_code
_entity_poly.pdbx_strand_id
1 'polypeptide(L)'
;MTFDPAKVPGQDSAVWGQHCKDRALEALVKEDWRGVYDWTKSWVGWGGGAWLPDTWLLYAASALLHGQPRSAVHSLDLGLGTWLEGRADRAVLSWCRGCVVWTRLNDPKTALLAFELAVAAPPPWLAAEIDGKIQRCSEAALASRKRVASVKPSPDFTGFKHVGHTVAPPSIVRADGDEPVVWTAVSGYFTA
;
A
#
# COMPACT_ATOMS: atom_id res chain seq x y z
N MET A 1 -6.09 -8.44 23.10
CA MET A 1 -5.19 -9.62 23.18
C MET A 1 -3.77 -9.13 22.94
N THR A 2 -2.81 -9.59 23.74
CA THR A 2 -1.38 -9.25 23.60
C THR A 2 -0.71 -10.15 22.56
N PHE A 3 0.26 -9.61 21.82
CA PHE A 3 1.06 -10.40 20.88
C PHE A 3 1.85 -11.45 21.66
N ASP A 4 1.87 -12.67 21.13
CA ASP A 4 2.55 -13.82 21.73
C ASP A 4 3.72 -14.24 20.85
N PRO A 5 4.97 -13.86 21.19
CA PRO A 5 6.15 -14.20 20.41
C PRO A 5 6.34 -15.71 20.23
N ALA A 6 5.84 -16.55 21.14
CA ALA A 6 5.96 -18.00 21.03
C ALA A 6 5.17 -18.59 19.86
N LYS A 7 4.23 -17.83 19.30
CA LYS A 7 3.44 -18.22 18.10
C LYS A 7 4.09 -17.80 16.79
N VAL A 8 5.18 -17.03 16.82
CA VAL A 8 5.95 -16.71 15.62
C VAL A 8 6.67 -17.98 15.15
N PRO A 9 6.49 -18.41 13.89
CA PRO A 9 7.26 -19.53 13.35
C PRO A 9 8.76 -19.23 13.43
N GLY A 10 9.50 -20.06 14.17
CA GLY A 10 10.94 -19.84 14.42
C GLY A 10 11.28 -18.85 15.54
N GLN A 11 10.27 -18.32 16.27
CA GLN A 11 10.40 -17.46 17.46
C GLN A 11 11.10 -16.10 17.28
N ASP A 12 11.39 -15.69 16.04
CA ASP A 12 11.96 -14.38 15.73
C ASP A 12 11.12 -13.69 14.64
N SER A 13 10.47 -12.58 15.01
CA SER A 13 9.58 -11.84 14.09
C SER A 13 10.33 -11.11 12.98
N ALA A 14 11.58 -10.71 13.20
CA ALA A 14 12.39 -10.06 12.16
C ALA A 14 12.81 -11.07 11.10
N VAL A 15 13.33 -12.23 11.53
CA VAL A 15 13.69 -13.33 10.62
C VAL A 15 12.46 -13.84 9.88
N TRP A 16 11.33 -14.00 10.57
CA TRP A 16 10.08 -14.43 9.93
C TRP A 16 9.54 -13.38 8.95
N GLY A 17 9.63 -12.09 9.29
CA GLY A 17 9.24 -11.00 8.40
C GLY A 17 10.07 -10.98 7.12
N GLN A 18 11.38 -11.14 7.24
CA GLN A 18 12.28 -11.26 6.09
C GLN A 18 11.93 -12.47 5.21
N HIS A 19 11.70 -13.64 5.82
CA HIS A 19 11.26 -14.83 5.08
C HIS A 19 9.94 -14.59 4.33
N CYS A 20 8.95 -13.98 5.00
CA CYS A 20 7.66 -13.67 4.38
C CYS A 20 7.80 -12.69 3.20
N LYS A 21 8.66 -11.67 3.33
CA LYS A 21 8.98 -10.75 2.24
C LYS A 21 9.53 -11.49 1.02
N ASP A 22 10.54 -12.33 1.23
CA ASP A 22 11.21 -13.05 0.14
C ASP A 22 10.22 -13.98 -0.58
N ARG A 23 9.38 -14.70 0.19
CA ARG A 23 8.34 -15.58 -0.39
C ARG A 23 7.24 -14.82 -1.10
N ALA A 24 6.85 -13.64 -0.62
CA ALA A 24 5.89 -12.78 -1.31
C ALA A 24 6.46 -12.27 -2.64
N LEU A 25 7.74 -11.88 -2.68
CA LEU A 25 8.41 -11.45 -3.91
C LEU A 25 8.59 -12.60 -4.91
N GLU A 26 8.96 -13.80 -4.44
CA GLU A 26 8.99 -15.01 -5.28
C GLU A 26 7.63 -15.33 -5.90
N ALA A 27 6.55 -15.19 -5.13
CA ALA A 27 5.19 -15.40 -5.62
C ALA A 27 4.79 -14.31 -6.64
N LEU A 28 5.20 -13.06 -6.40
CA LEU A 28 4.93 -11.94 -7.31
C LEU A 28 5.56 -12.18 -8.69
N VAL A 29 6.82 -12.63 -8.73
CA VAL A 29 7.53 -12.98 -9.98
C VAL A 29 6.80 -14.09 -10.77
N LYS A 30 6.12 -15.00 -10.07
CA LYS A 30 5.35 -16.10 -10.68
C LYS A 30 3.91 -15.72 -11.02
N GLU A 31 3.53 -14.45 -10.83
CA GLU A 31 2.16 -13.96 -10.93
C GLU A 31 1.15 -14.73 -10.04
N ASP A 32 1.64 -15.36 -8.97
CA ASP A 32 0.82 -16.08 -7.99
C ASP A 32 0.23 -15.08 -6.98
N TRP A 33 -0.91 -14.49 -7.36
CA TRP A 33 -1.62 -13.53 -6.51
C TRP A 33 -1.90 -14.09 -5.11
N ARG A 34 -2.18 -15.40 -5.01
CA ARG A 34 -2.56 -16.03 -3.75
C ARG A 34 -1.36 -16.20 -2.84
N GLY A 35 -0.23 -16.63 -3.40
CA GLY A 35 1.05 -16.66 -2.70
C GLY A 35 1.46 -15.29 -2.16
N VAL A 36 1.34 -14.23 -2.98
CA VAL A 36 1.63 -12.86 -2.52
C VAL A 36 0.74 -12.49 -1.34
N TYR A 37 -0.57 -12.77 -1.42
CA TYR A 37 -1.52 -12.47 -0.35
C TYR A 37 -1.21 -13.22 0.95
N ASP A 38 -1.03 -14.55 0.89
CA ASP A 38 -0.87 -15.37 2.09
C ASP A 38 0.45 -15.05 2.82
N TRP A 39 1.54 -14.83 2.09
CA TRP A 39 2.83 -14.45 2.68
C TRP A 39 2.82 -13.02 3.22
N THR A 40 2.22 -12.07 2.51
CA THR A 40 2.06 -10.69 3.00
C THR A 40 1.20 -10.65 4.27
N LYS A 41 0.14 -11.46 4.33
CA LYS A 41 -0.71 -11.60 5.51
C LYS A 41 0.05 -12.16 6.71
N SER A 42 0.86 -13.18 6.49
CA SER A 42 1.75 -13.71 7.51
C SER A 42 2.75 -12.65 7.99
N TRP A 43 3.31 -11.85 7.09
CA TRP A 43 4.22 -10.77 7.43
C TRP A 43 3.55 -9.70 8.31
N VAL A 44 2.34 -9.26 7.94
CA VAL A 44 1.56 -8.29 8.74
C VAL A 44 1.24 -8.84 10.13
N GLY A 45 0.79 -10.09 10.23
CA GLY A 45 0.41 -10.69 11.51
C GLY A 45 1.60 -10.98 12.42
N TRP A 46 2.66 -11.58 11.88
CA TRP A 46 3.70 -12.24 12.68
C TRP A 46 5.12 -11.70 12.46
N GLY A 47 5.37 -11.01 11.34
CA GLY A 47 6.70 -10.56 10.95
C GLY A 47 6.95 -9.05 11.10
N GLY A 48 6.01 -8.32 11.71
CA GLY A 48 6.10 -6.87 11.92
C GLY A 48 5.82 -6.04 10.66
N GLY A 49 5.25 -6.64 9.63
CA GLY A 49 5.06 -5.98 8.33
C GLY A 49 3.96 -4.92 8.32
N ALA A 50 3.05 -4.90 9.31
CA ALA A 50 1.96 -3.92 9.39
C ALA A 50 2.46 -2.46 9.37
N TRP A 51 3.65 -2.25 9.94
CA TRP A 51 4.29 -0.94 10.12
C TRP A 51 5.08 -0.46 8.89
N LEU A 52 4.99 -1.18 7.77
CA LEU A 52 5.77 -0.93 6.55
C LEU A 52 4.84 -0.72 5.34
N PRO A 53 5.08 0.27 4.44
CA PRO A 53 4.34 0.44 3.20
C PRO A 53 4.50 -0.79 2.30
N ASP A 54 5.61 -1.52 2.41
CA ASP A 54 5.90 -2.73 1.64
C ASP A 54 4.73 -3.73 1.65
N THR A 55 4.16 -4.02 2.82
CA THR A 55 3.06 -4.99 2.91
C THR A 55 1.77 -4.48 2.29
N TRP A 56 1.47 -3.19 2.45
CA TRP A 56 0.28 -2.58 1.86
C TRP A 56 0.38 -2.50 0.34
N LEU A 57 1.58 -2.22 -0.18
CA LEU A 57 1.89 -2.27 -1.61
C LEU A 57 1.80 -3.69 -2.17
N LEU A 58 2.36 -4.70 -1.49
CA LEU A 58 2.26 -6.10 -1.90
C LEU A 58 0.81 -6.62 -1.87
N TYR A 59 0.03 -6.27 -0.85
CA TYR A 59 -1.40 -6.61 -0.84
C TYR A 59 -2.15 -5.97 -2.00
N ALA A 60 -1.86 -4.69 -2.30
CA ALA A 60 -2.47 -4.02 -3.44
C ALA A 60 -2.05 -4.67 -4.77
N ALA A 61 -0.78 -5.02 -4.94
CA ALA A 61 -0.27 -5.72 -6.11
C ALA A 61 -0.93 -7.11 -6.27
N SER A 62 -1.05 -7.89 -5.18
CA SER A 62 -1.79 -9.16 -5.16
C SER A 62 -3.24 -8.99 -5.62
N ALA A 63 -3.95 -7.99 -5.09
CA ALA A 63 -5.31 -7.71 -5.50
C ALA A 63 -5.41 -7.30 -6.98
N LEU A 64 -4.43 -6.55 -7.50
CA LEU A 64 -4.37 -6.18 -8.92
C LEU A 64 -4.07 -7.37 -9.82
N LEU A 65 -3.16 -8.27 -9.43
CA LEU A 65 -2.93 -9.55 -10.12
C LEU A 65 -4.21 -10.39 -10.19
N HIS A 66 -5.00 -10.38 -9.11
CA HIS A 66 -6.29 -11.07 -9.07
C HIS A 66 -7.43 -10.33 -9.80
N GLY A 67 -7.16 -9.18 -10.44
CA GLY A 67 -8.17 -8.40 -11.15
C GLY A 67 -9.16 -7.67 -10.24
N GLN A 68 -8.78 -7.38 -9.00
CA GLN A 68 -9.63 -6.76 -7.97
C GLN A 68 -9.15 -5.35 -7.58
N PRO A 69 -9.32 -4.33 -8.44
CA PRO A 69 -8.80 -2.99 -8.18
C PRO A 69 -9.42 -2.30 -6.96
N ARG A 70 -10.67 -2.61 -6.60
CA ARG A 70 -11.28 -2.09 -5.36
C ARG A 70 -10.66 -2.70 -4.11
N SER A 71 -10.32 -4.00 -4.16
CA SER A 71 -9.59 -4.66 -3.07
C SER A 71 -8.19 -4.07 -2.93
N ALA A 72 -7.53 -3.71 -4.04
CA ALA A 72 -6.24 -3.03 -4.00
C ALA A 72 -6.32 -1.67 -3.30
N VAL A 73 -7.33 -0.86 -3.63
CA VAL A 73 -7.59 0.41 -2.92
C VAL A 73 -7.86 0.15 -1.44
N HIS A 74 -8.66 -0.86 -1.10
CA HIS A 74 -8.93 -1.21 0.29
C HIS A 74 -7.65 -1.58 1.06
N SER A 75 -6.74 -2.33 0.47
CA SER A 75 -5.45 -2.66 1.09
C SER A 75 -4.59 -1.42 1.35
N LEU A 76 -4.55 -0.47 0.42
CA LEU A 76 -3.85 0.81 0.63
C LEU A 76 -4.54 1.64 1.73
N ASP A 77 -5.87 1.68 1.74
CA ASP A 77 -6.66 2.40 2.74
C ASP A 77 -6.44 1.84 4.16
N LEU A 78 -6.19 0.53 4.31
CA LEU A 78 -5.80 -0.06 5.60
C LEU A 78 -4.46 0.50 6.09
N GLY A 79 -3.44 0.60 5.23
CA GLY A 79 -2.17 1.21 5.58
C GLY A 79 -2.33 2.69 5.96
N LEU A 80 -3.06 3.45 5.14
CA LEU A 80 -3.30 4.89 5.30
C LEU A 80 -4.08 5.25 6.56
N GLY A 81 -5.14 4.50 6.86
CA GLY A 81 -6.07 4.85 7.94
C GLY A 81 -5.61 4.39 9.31
N THR A 82 -4.68 3.44 9.38
CA THR A 82 -4.47 2.66 10.60
C THR A 82 -3.01 2.51 11.02
N TRP A 83 -2.10 2.26 10.09
CA TRP A 83 -0.78 1.73 10.44
C TRP A 83 0.39 2.69 10.17
N LEU A 84 0.33 3.45 9.08
CA LEU A 84 1.41 4.35 8.70
C LEU A 84 1.13 5.75 9.26
N GLU A 85 1.91 6.17 10.25
CA GLU A 85 1.82 7.51 10.83
C GLU A 85 2.58 8.55 9.99
N GLY A 86 3.72 8.14 9.44
CA GLY A 86 4.63 8.96 8.63
C GLY A 86 3.94 9.62 7.43
N ARG A 87 4.18 10.91 7.25
CA ARG A 87 3.51 11.69 6.20
C ARG A 87 4.03 11.31 4.81
N ALA A 88 5.31 10.98 4.69
CA ALA A 88 5.91 10.63 3.41
C ALA A 88 5.52 9.20 2.96
N ASP A 89 5.52 8.23 3.87
CA ASP A 89 5.03 6.88 3.60
C ASP A 89 3.55 6.88 3.17
N ARG A 90 2.73 7.71 3.84
CA ARG A 90 1.33 7.90 3.45
C ARG A 90 1.20 8.57 2.08
N ALA A 91 2.06 9.52 1.74
CA ALA A 91 2.07 10.13 0.42
C ALA A 91 2.32 9.09 -0.68
N VAL A 92 3.21 8.11 -0.45
CA VAL A 92 3.46 6.99 -1.37
C VAL A 92 2.20 6.15 -1.59
N LEU A 93 1.53 5.74 -0.50
CA LEU A 93 0.29 4.96 -0.62
C LEU A 93 -0.83 5.76 -1.29
N SER A 94 -0.96 7.05 -1.00
CA SER A 94 -1.93 7.94 -1.64
C SER A 94 -1.66 8.09 -3.14
N TRP A 95 -0.39 8.16 -3.57
CA TRP A 95 -0.05 8.16 -4.99
C TRP A 95 -0.45 6.84 -5.67
N CYS A 96 -0.12 5.70 -5.06
CA CYS A 96 -0.50 4.39 -5.57
C CYS A 96 -2.03 4.26 -5.69
N ARG A 97 -2.74 4.73 -4.66
CA ARG A 97 -4.21 4.78 -4.61
C ARG A 97 -4.78 5.61 -5.76
N GLY A 98 -4.26 6.82 -5.96
CA GLY A 98 -4.65 7.70 -7.06
C GLY A 98 -4.46 7.03 -8.41
N CYS A 99 -3.34 6.35 -8.61
CA CYS A 99 -3.08 5.60 -9.83
C CYS A 99 -4.11 4.48 -10.08
N VAL A 100 -4.38 3.62 -9.08
CA VAL A 100 -5.37 2.54 -9.23
C VAL A 100 -6.77 3.10 -9.52
N VAL A 101 -7.17 4.14 -8.81
CA VAL A 101 -8.49 4.77 -8.99
C VAL A 101 -8.60 5.38 -10.39
N TRP A 102 -7.54 6.02 -10.88
CA TRP A 102 -7.53 6.59 -12.21
C TRP A 102 -7.53 5.51 -13.30
N THR A 103 -6.50 4.67 -13.35
CA THR A 103 -6.25 3.79 -14.52
C THR A 103 -7.07 2.51 -14.48
N ARG A 104 -7.36 1.96 -13.30
CA ARG A 104 -8.08 0.69 -13.16
C ARG A 104 -9.58 0.84 -12.91
N LEU A 105 -10.00 1.95 -12.29
CA LEU A 105 -11.42 2.24 -12.03
C LEU A 105 -12.01 3.32 -12.94
N ASN A 106 -11.19 3.89 -13.84
CA ASN A 106 -11.58 4.97 -14.74
C ASN A 106 -12.28 6.12 -13.98
N ASP A 107 -11.63 6.60 -12.92
CA ASP A 107 -12.18 7.62 -12.02
C ASP A 107 -11.18 8.74 -11.72
N PRO A 108 -10.80 9.54 -12.74
CA PRO A 108 -9.81 10.59 -12.57
C PRO A 108 -10.23 11.65 -11.53
N LYS A 109 -11.53 11.90 -11.33
CA LYS A 109 -12.01 12.87 -10.33
C LYS A 109 -11.71 12.42 -8.90
N THR A 110 -11.98 11.16 -8.58
CA THR A 110 -11.61 10.61 -7.26
C THR A 110 -10.11 10.41 -7.12
N ALA A 111 -9.39 10.12 -8.21
CA ALA A 111 -7.95 9.98 -8.19
C ALA A 111 -7.21 11.28 -7.84
N LEU A 112 -7.67 12.43 -8.35
CA LEU A 112 -7.08 13.74 -8.03
C LEU A 112 -7.03 13.99 -6.52
N LEU A 113 -8.09 13.66 -5.79
CA LEU A 113 -8.13 13.81 -4.33
C LEU A 113 -7.04 12.99 -3.62
N ALA A 114 -6.69 11.81 -4.18
CA ALA A 114 -5.60 11.00 -3.64
C ALA A 114 -4.22 11.58 -4.02
N PHE A 115 -4.09 12.13 -5.23
CA PHE A 115 -2.85 12.79 -5.64
C PHE A 115 -2.57 14.10 -4.88
N GLU A 116 -3.60 14.86 -4.52
CA GLU A 116 -3.48 16.05 -3.64
C GLU A 116 -2.85 15.69 -2.29
N LEU A 117 -3.19 14.52 -1.73
CA LEU A 117 -2.56 14.02 -0.51
C LEU A 117 -1.11 13.58 -0.75
N ALA A 118 -0.81 13.03 -1.93
CA ALA A 118 0.54 12.59 -2.29
C ALA A 118 1.52 13.76 -2.44
N VAL A 119 1.09 14.91 -2.99
CA VAL A 119 1.96 16.10 -3.15
C VAL A 119 2.21 16.86 -1.85
N ALA A 120 1.47 16.57 -0.78
CA ALA A 120 1.62 17.29 0.49
C ALA A 120 2.95 16.99 1.21
N ALA A 121 3.54 15.82 0.94
CA ALA A 121 4.83 15.40 1.51
C ALA A 121 5.50 14.30 0.66
N PRO A 122 5.77 14.51 -0.64
CA PRO A 122 6.32 13.47 -1.49
C PRO A 122 7.78 13.19 -1.11
N PRO A 123 8.18 11.92 -0.97
CA PRO A 123 9.60 11.62 -0.83
C PRO A 123 10.34 11.95 -2.14
N PRO A 124 11.64 12.32 -2.08
CA PRO A 124 12.38 12.81 -3.25
C PRO A 124 12.39 11.86 -4.44
N TRP A 125 12.44 10.56 -4.19
CA TRP A 125 12.45 9.52 -5.23
C TRP A 125 11.12 9.41 -5.99
N LEU A 126 10.00 9.79 -5.36
CA LEU A 126 8.67 9.77 -5.98
C LEU A 126 8.30 11.10 -6.64
N ALA A 127 8.88 12.22 -6.17
CA ALA A 127 8.52 13.58 -6.60
C ALA A 127 8.51 13.75 -8.13
N ALA A 128 9.51 13.20 -8.82
CA ALA A 128 9.62 13.29 -10.28
C ALA A 128 8.47 12.60 -11.04
N GLU A 129 7.87 11.55 -10.47
CA GLU A 129 6.77 10.81 -11.10
C GLU A 129 5.40 11.48 -10.88
N ILE A 130 5.28 12.33 -9.86
CA ILE A 130 4.00 12.89 -9.43
C ILE A 130 3.50 13.96 -10.41
N ASP A 131 4.31 14.95 -10.74
CA ASP A 131 3.86 16.16 -11.44
C ASP A 131 3.25 15.85 -12.82
N GLY A 132 3.93 15.03 -13.63
CA GLY A 132 3.45 14.64 -14.95
C GLY A 132 2.22 13.70 -14.92
N LYS A 133 1.98 12.98 -13.82
CA LYS A 133 0.75 12.18 -13.66
C LYS A 133 -0.42 13.05 -13.23
N ILE A 134 -0.22 14.02 -12.34
CA ILE A 134 -1.29 14.89 -11.85
C ILE A 134 -1.87 15.72 -12.98
N GLN A 135 -1.03 16.33 -13.82
CA GLN A 135 -1.51 17.13 -14.94
C GLN A 135 -2.42 16.31 -15.87
N ARG A 136 -1.97 15.12 -16.30
CA ARG A 136 -2.75 14.22 -17.16
C ARG A 136 -4.05 13.75 -16.48
N CYS A 137 -4.00 13.47 -15.18
CA CYS A 137 -5.19 13.10 -14.42
C CYS A 137 -6.18 14.27 -14.33
N SER A 138 -5.70 15.50 -14.22
CA SER A 138 -6.51 16.72 -14.17
C SER A 138 -7.26 16.94 -15.48
N GLU A 139 -6.56 16.83 -16.61
CA GLU A 139 -7.16 16.88 -17.95
C GLU A 139 -8.23 15.78 -18.12
N ALA A 140 -7.93 14.55 -17.70
CA ALA A 140 -8.89 13.46 -17.72
C ALA A 140 -10.10 13.69 -16.79
N ALA A 141 -9.91 14.33 -15.63
CA ALA A 141 -10.97 14.65 -14.70
C ALA A 141 -11.94 15.69 -15.26
N LEU A 142 -11.42 16.71 -15.95
CA LEU A 142 -12.21 17.73 -16.65
C LEU A 142 -13.05 17.12 -17.78
N ALA A 143 -12.47 16.19 -18.53
CA ALA A 143 -13.18 15.48 -19.61
C ALA A 143 -14.16 14.41 -19.10
N SER A 144 -14.02 13.96 -17.86
CA SER A 144 -14.79 12.83 -17.33
C SER A 144 -16.24 13.20 -17.05
N ARG A 145 -17.15 12.41 -17.63
CA ARG A 145 -18.60 12.47 -17.38
C ARG A 145 -19.04 11.72 -16.12
N LYS A 146 -18.11 11.04 -15.43
CA LYS A 146 -18.41 10.29 -14.21
C LYS A 146 -18.89 11.22 -13.10
N ARG A 147 -19.95 10.79 -12.42
CA ARG A 147 -20.61 11.54 -11.32
C ARG A 147 -20.52 10.84 -9.97
N VAL A 148 -20.43 9.51 -9.98
CA VAL A 148 -20.39 8.69 -8.77
C VAL A 148 -18.96 8.20 -8.57
N ALA A 149 -18.42 8.44 -7.38
CA ALA A 149 -17.10 7.97 -6.98
C ALA A 149 -17.05 6.44 -6.94
N SER A 150 -15.95 5.87 -7.42
CA SER A 150 -15.75 4.41 -7.49
C SER A 150 -15.42 3.78 -6.15
N VAL A 151 -14.87 4.60 -5.26
CA VAL A 151 -14.40 4.24 -3.92
C VAL A 151 -14.72 5.39 -2.96
N LYS A 152 -14.69 5.11 -1.67
CA LYS A 152 -14.85 6.14 -0.63
C LYS A 152 -13.66 7.12 -0.66
N PRO A 153 -13.77 8.30 -0.01
CA PRO A 153 -12.61 9.16 0.23
C PRO A 153 -11.46 8.39 0.91
N SER A 154 -10.23 8.87 0.72
CA SER A 154 -9.08 8.36 1.46
C SER A 154 -9.34 8.47 2.96
N PRO A 155 -9.03 7.44 3.78
CA PRO A 155 -9.26 7.51 5.21
C PRO A 155 -8.29 8.49 5.88
N ASP A 156 -8.77 9.15 6.92
CA ASP A 156 -7.92 9.84 7.89
C ASP A 156 -7.16 8.82 8.74
N PHE A 157 -5.97 9.19 9.19
CA PHE A 157 -5.21 8.34 10.10
C PHE A 157 -5.81 8.40 11.50
N THR A 158 -6.28 7.25 11.97
CA THR A 158 -6.88 7.08 13.29
C THR A 158 -5.96 6.34 14.27
N GLY A 159 -4.84 5.82 13.76
CA GLY A 159 -3.88 5.06 14.53
C GLY A 159 -4.33 3.65 14.90
N PHE A 160 -3.35 2.83 15.29
CA PHE A 160 -3.54 1.41 15.55
C PHE A 160 -4.28 1.10 16.87
N LYS A 161 -4.49 2.11 17.73
CA LYS A 161 -5.17 1.95 19.04
C LYS A 161 -6.61 1.43 18.92
N HIS A 162 -7.24 1.64 17.77
CA HIS A 162 -8.61 1.20 17.50
C HIS A 162 -8.69 -0.17 16.79
N VAL A 163 -7.55 -0.81 16.54
CA VAL A 163 -7.50 -2.08 15.82
C VAL A 163 -7.68 -3.23 16.78
N GLY A 164 -8.74 -4.02 16.60
CA GLY A 164 -8.99 -5.23 17.39
C GLY A 164 -8.04 -6.40 17.09
N HIS A 165 -7.06 -6.21 16.19
CA HIS A 165 -6.12 -7.23 15.75
C HIS A 165 -4.76 -7.06 16.43
N THR A 166 -4.26 -8.19 16.95
CA THR A 166 -2.92 -8.29 17.50
C THR A 166 -1.94 -8.58 16.36
N VAL A 167 -1.03 -7.66 16.09
CA VAL A 167 0.09 -7.84 15.15
C VAL A 167 1.42 -7.84 15.88
N ALA A 168 2.44 -8.40 15.26
CA ALA A 168 3.83 -8.28 15.73
C ALA A 168 4.26 -6.80 15.82
N PRO A 169 5.12 -6.45 16.80
CA PRO A 169 5.73 -5.13 16.86
C PRO A 169 6.58 -4.84 15.62
N PRO A 170 6.92 -3.57 15.34
CA PRO A 170 7.84 -3.23 14.26
C PRO A 170 9.17 -3.95 14.47
N SER A 171 9.61 -4.67 13.45
CA SER A 171 10.84 -5.49 13.47
C SER A 171 12.02 -4.81 12.77
N ILE A 172 11.76 -3.72 12.03
CA ILE A 172 12.76 -2.96 11.27
C ILE A 172 12.51 -1.47 11.52
N VAL A 173 13.59 -0.70 11.69
CA VAL A 173 13.56 0.76 11.75
C VAL A 173 13.91 1.30 10.36
N ARG A 174 13.00 2.06 9.74
CA ARG A 174 13.28 2.89 8.56
C ARG A 174 12.95 4.35 8.85
N ALA A 175 13.44 5.26 8.03
CA ALA A 175 12.96 6.64 8.02
C ALA A 175 11.63 6.73 7.24
N ASP A 176 10.76 7.64 7.66
CA ASP A 176 9.56 7.99 6.91
C ASP A 176 9.94 8.49 5.51
N GLY A 177 9.37 7.89 4.46
CA GLY A 177 9.66 8.25 3.08
C GLY A 177 10.87 7.58 2.46
N ASP A 178 11.56 6.67 3.15
CA ASP A 178 12.51 5.77 2.49
C ASP A 178 11.79 4.97 1.40
N GLU A 179 12.47 4.73 0.28
CA GLU A 179 11.91 3.94 -0.81
C GLU A 179 11.59 2.52 -0.30
N PRO A 180 10.34 2.04 -0.44
CA PRO A 180 9.98 0.68 -0.02
C PRO A 180 10.86 -0.34 -0.72
N VAL A 181 11.36 -1.33 0.01
CA VAL A 181 12.27 -2.35 -0.55
C VAL A 181 11.60 -3.11 -1.69
N VAL A 182 10.28 -3.26 -1.64
CA VAL A 182 9.49 -3.92 -2.68
C VAL A 182 9.17 -3.02 -3.89
N TRP A 183 9.50 -1.73 -3.85
CA TRP A 183 9.04 -0.74 -4.84
C TRP A 183 9.34 -1.13 -6.28
N THR A 184 10.59 -1.48 -6.58
CA THR A 184 11.01 -1.88 -7.92
C THR A 184 10.19 -3.06 -8.46
N ALA A 185 9.75 -3.97 -7.59
CA ALA A 185 8.96 -5.14 -7.99
C ALA A 185 7.47 -4.82 -8.19
N VAL A 186 6.94 -3.79 -7.52
CA VAL A 186 5.49 -3.51 -7.50
C VAL A 186 5.07 -2.25 -8.26
N SER A 187 5.99 -1.32 -8.56
CA SER A 187 5.67 -0.03 -9.18
C SER A 187 4.95 -0.17 -10.53
N GLY A 188 5.27 -1.22 -11.30
CA GLY A 188 4.61 -1.56 -12.56
C GLY A 188 3.08 -1.78 -12.46
N TYR A 189 2.58 -2.24 -11.30
CA TYR A 189 1.15 -2.46 -11.11
C TYR A 189 0.36 -1.15 -10.98
N PHE A 190 1.02 -0.08 -10.51
CA PHE A 190 0.43 1.24 -10.28
C PHE A 190 0.70 2.21 -11.43
N THR A 191 1.71 1.97 -12.25
CA THR A 191 2.06 2.88 -13.34
C THR A 191 1.33 2.61 -14.65
N ALA A 192 0.86 1.37 -14.85
CA ALA A 192 0.12 0.90 -16.03
C ALA A 192 -1.28 1.51 -16.22
#